data_AF-A0A8B8FY20-F1
#
_entry.id   AF-A0A8B8FY20-F1
#
_cell.length_a   1.000
_cell.length_b   1.000
_cell.length_c   1.000
_cell.angle_alpha   90.00
_cell.angle_beta   90.00
_cell.angle_gamma   90.00
#
_symmetry.space_group_name_H-M   'P 1'
#
loop_
_entity.id
_entity.type
_entity.pdbx_description
1 polymer ?
#
loop_
_entity_poly.entity_id
_entity_poly.type
_entity_poly.pdbx_seq_one_letter_code
_entity_poly.pdbx_strand_id
1 'polypeptide(L)'
;MFKSYYTQFPEAKFIKLLQQYPNTFDADRLRNELAVIYADDKKHLPPHELLDFIIKSDLHQDIYPQVTKLCQLVLTIPSTTASSERSMSTLNRIKTFLRNTMTNDRLSSLSSLAIEKNLLGDMAKDPTFVYNLIDEFADKKDRRIELVYKQI
;
A
#
# COMPACT_ATOMS: atom_id res chain seq x y z
N MET A 1 -19.21 -7.65 -18.36
CA MET A 1 -18.94 -6.21 -18.16
C MET A 1 -18.07 -5.62 -19.28
N PHE A 2 -17.11 -6.36 -19.87
CA PHE A 2 -16.27 -5.89 -20.97
C PHE A 2 -16.90 -5.99 -22.38
N LYS A 3 -17.87 -6.90 -22.56
CA LYS A 3 -18.62 -7.10 -23.81
C LYS A 3 -19.41 -5.88 -24.32
N SER A 4 -19.47 -4.75 -23.62
CA SER A 4 -20.12 -3.52 -24.09
C SER A 4 -19.15 -2.41 -24.47
N TYR A 5 -17.84 -2.60 -24.23
CA TYR A 5 -16.81 -1.60 -24.53
C TYR A 5 -16.26 -1.69 -25.96
N TYR A 6 -16.69 -2.70 -26.72
CA TYR A 6 -16.44 -2.78 -28.16
C TYR A 6 -17.22 -1.72 -28.95
N THR A 7 -18.44 -1.38 -28.53
CA THR A 7 -19.30 -0.37 -29.19
C THR A 7 -19.14 1.02 -28.64
N GLN A 8 -18.85 1.14 -27.34
CA GLN A 8 -18.78 2.44 -26.68
C GLN A 8 -17.63 2.46 -25.67
N PHE A 9 -16.58 3.20 -25.99
CA PHE A 9 -15.48 3.44 -25.08
C PHE A 9 -16.01 4.14 -23.81
N PRO A 10 -15.66 3.67 -22.60
CA PRO A 10 -16.16 4.24 -21.35
C PRO A 10 -15.46 5.57 -21.02
N GLU A 11 -15.79 6.62 -21.77
CA GLU A 11 -15.21 7.97 -21.65
C GLU A 11 -15.37 8.52 -20.23
N ALA A 12 -16.52 8.31 -19.60
CA ALA A 12 -16.79 8.79 -18.24
C ALA A 12 -15.85 8.18 -17.18
N LYS A 13 -15.41 6.92 -17.35
CA LYS A 13 -14.45 6.29 -16.45
C LYS A 13 -13.02 6.75 -16.76
N PHE A 14 -12.72 6.93 -18.04
CA PHE A 14 -11.44 7.43 -18.51
C PHE A 14 -11.17 8.87 -18.00
N ILE A 15 -12.15 9.76 -18.12
CA ILE A 15 -12.05 11.13 -17.59
C ILE A 15 -11.85 11.12 -16.07
N LYS A 16 -12.57 10.25 -15.34
CA LYS A 16 -12.37 10.11 -13.87
C LYS A 16 -10.96 9.64 -13.52
N LEU A 17 -10.41 8.69 -14.28
CA LEU A 17 -9.04 8.22 -14.09
C LEU A 17 -8.04 9.35 -14.31
N LEU A 18 -8.19 10.13 -15.38
CA LEU A 18 -7.32 11.28 -15.67
C LEU A 18 -7.45 12.39 -14.62
N GLN A 19 -8.65 12.62 -14.09
CA GLN A 19 -8.86 13.56 -12.98
C GLN A 19 -8.17 13.09 -11.70
N GLN A 20 -8.20 11.79 -11.41
CA GLN A 20 -7.59 11.21 -10.21
C GLN A 20 -6.06 11.11 -10.32
N TYR A 21 -5.53 10.94 -11.53
CA TYR A 21 -4.10 10.84 -11.80
C TYR A 21 -3.64 11.73 -12.98
N PRO A 22 -3.63 13.07 -12.80
CA PRO A 22 -3.48 14.04 -13.91
C PRO A 22 -2.09 14.06 -14.58
N ASN A 23 -1.04 13.55 -13.92
CA ASN A 23 0.34 13.61 -14.42
C ASN A 23 1.00 12.23 -14.62
N THR A 24 0.27 11.13 -14.50
CA THR A 24 0.87 9.79 -14.56
C THR A 24 0.71 9.12 -15.93
N PHE A 25 -0.32 9.49 -16.68
CA PHE A 25 -0.68 8.84 -17.94
C PHE A 25 -0.71 9.84 -19.10
N ASP A 26 -0.27 9.38 -20.25
CA ASP A 26 -0.50 10.05 -21.53
C ASP A 26 -1.90 9.68 -22.02
N ALA A 27 -2.81 10.65 -22.06
CA ALA A 27 -4.23 10.41 -22.34
C ALA A 27 -4.45 9.85 -23.75
N ASP A 28 -3.81 10.42 -24.77
CA ASP A 28 -3.99 9.99 -26.15
C ASP A 28 -3.44 8.58 -26.37
N ARG A 29 -2.25 8.31 -25.80
CA ARG A 29 -1.61 7.01 -25.90
C ARG A 29 -2.36 5.93 -25.12
N LEU A 30 -2.82 6.23 -23.90
CA LEU A 30 -3.61 5.30 -23.09
C LEU A 30 -4.96 4.97 -23.76
N ARG A 31 -5.63 5.96 -24.36
CA ARG A 31 -6.90 5.76 -25.07
C ARG A 31 -6.73 4.79 -26.25
N ASN A 32 -5.68 4.99 -27.05
CA ASN A 32 -5.38 4.14 -28.21
C ASN A 32 -5.04 2.71 -27.78
N GLU A 33 -4.18 2.55 -26.77
CA GLU A 33 -3.81 1.24 -26.24
C GLU A 33 -5.02 0.49 -25.66
N LEU A 34 -5.88 1.17 -24.90
CA LEU A 34 -7.10 0.59 -24.35
C LEU A 34 -8.11 0.22 -25.44
N ALA A 35 -8.24 1.02 -26.50
CA ALA A 35 -9.12 0.70 -27.62
C ALA A 35 -8.69 -0.61 -28.31
N VAL A 36 -7.38 -0.81 -28.50
CA VAL A 36 -6.83 -2.05 -29.09
C VAL A 36 -7.08 -3.26 -28.18
N ILE A 37 -6.95 -3.09 -26.86
CA ILE A 37 -7.21 -4.17 -25.90
C ILE A 37 -8.70 -4.50 -25.78
N TYR A 38 -9.59 -3.50 -25.83
CA TYR A 38 -11.03 -3.73 -25.83
C TYR A 38 -11.53 -4.39 -27.12
N ALA A 39 -10.86 -4.16 -28.25
CA ALA A 39 -11.17 -4.78 -29.54
C ALA A 39 -10.80 -6.27 -29.63
N ASP A 40 -9.85 -6.74 -28.79
CA ASP A 40 -9.39 -8.13 -28.79
C ASP A 40 -10.00 -8.91 -27.62
N ASP A 41 -11.02 -9.71 -27.90
CA ASP A 41 -11.72 -10.55 -26.91
C ASP A 41 -10.77 -11.51 -26.18
N LYS A 42 -9.62 -11.87 -26.77
CA LYS A 42 -8.62 -12.75 -26.13
C LYS A 42 -7.86 -12.05 -25.00
N LYS A 43 -7.91 -10.72 -24.93
CA LYS A 43 -7.21 -9.89 -23.93
C LYS A 43 -8.12 -9.42 -22.79
N HIS A 44 -9.37 -9.91 -22.71
CA HIS A 44 -10.28 -9.64 -21.59
C HIS A 44 -9.97 -10.53 -20.38
N LEU A 45 -8.71 -10.47 -19.96
CA LEU A 45 -8.15 -11.21 -18.84
C LEU A 45 -8.20 -10.35 -17.57
N PRO A 46 -8.20 -10.95 -16.36
CA PRO A 46 -8.05 -10.18 -15.14
C PRO A 46 -6.71 -9.42 -15.16
N PRO A 47 -6.60 -8.26 -14.46
CA PRO A 47 -5.45 -7.36 -14.60
C PRO A 47 -4.07 -8.00 -14.38
N HIS A 48 -3.99 -9.03 -13.52
CA HIS A 48 -2.75 -9.78 -13.27
C HIS A 48 -2.38 -10.71 -14.44
N GLU A 49 -3.32 -11.47 -14.98
CA GLU A 49 -3.09 -12.33 -16.16
C GLU A 49 -2.82 -11.50 -17.42
N LEU A 50 -3.48 -10.35 -17.57
CA LEU A 50 -3.22 -9.41 -18.66
C LEU A 50 -1.80 -8.85 -18.56
N LEU A 51 -1.36 -8.46 -17.36
CA LEU A 51 0.00 -7.96 -17.15
C LEU A 51 1.04 -9.05 -17.44
N ASP A 52 0.81 -10.27 -16.94
CA ASP A 52 1.69 -11.42 -17.23
C ASP A 52 1.76 -11.72 -18.72
N PHE A 53 0.63 -11.64 -19.44
CA PHE A 53 0.59 -11.83 -20.89
C PHE A 53 1.39 -10.76 -21.64
N ILE A 54 1.24 -9.49 -21.26
CA ILE A 54 1.96 -8.36 -21.87
C ILE A 54 3.47 -8.48 -21.62
N ILE A 55 3.88 -8.86 -20.41
CA ILE A 55 5.29 -9.05 -20.04
C ILE A 55 5.88 -10.26 -20.77
N LYS A 56 5.18 -11.41 -20.80
CA LYS A 56 5.65 -12.61 -21.51
C LYS A 56 5.79 -12.42 -23.01
N SER A 57 5.01 -11.51 -23.57
CA SER A 57 5.03 -11.19 -25.00
C SER A 57 6.01 -10.07 -25.37
N ASP A 58 6.74 -9.50 -24.39
CA ASP A 58 7.67 -8.36 -24.56
C ASP A 58 7.01 -7.10 -25.14
N LEU A 59 5.70 -6.93 -24.92
CA LEU A 59 4.90 -5.83 -25.48
C LEU A 59 4.80 -4.64 -24.51
N HIS A 60 5.36 -4.74 -23.30
CA HIS A 60 5.17 -3.80 -22.20
C HIS A 60 5.88 -2.45 -22.41
N GLN A 61 6.97 -2.40 -23.17
CA GLN A 61 7.74 -1.16 -23.39
C GLN A 61 7.30 -0.42 -24.65
N ASP A 62 7.12 -1.14 -25.75
CA ASP A 62 6.94 -0.50 -27.06
C ASP A 62 5.46 -0.32 -27.44
N ILE A 63 4.62 -1.31 -27.10
CA ILE A 63 3.25 -1.39 -27.64
C ILE A 63 2.20 -1.01 -26.58
N TYR A 64 2.39 -1.38 -25.31
CA TYR A 64 1.43 -1.12 -24.23
C TYR A 64 2.02 -0.44 -22.97
N PRO A 65 2.89 0.58 -23.06
CA PRO A 65 3.51 1.19 -21.89
C PRO A 65 2.51 1.87 -20.93
N GLN A 66 1.41 2.45 -21.42
CA GLN A 66 0.43 3.11 -20.56
C GLN A 66 -0.51 2.11 -19.91
N VAL A 67 -0.91 1.06 -20.64
CA VAL A 67 -1.72 -0.01 -20.07
C VAL A 67 -0.93 -0.84 -19.05
N THR A 68 0.35 -1.12 -19.28
CA THR A 68 1.21 -1.77 -18.28
C THR A 68 1.25 -0.96 -16.99
N LYS A 69 1.45 0.36 -17.07
CA LYS A 69 1.39 1.25 -15.91
C LYS A 69 0.03 1.24 -15.24
N LEU A 70 -1.06 1.21 -16.02
CA LEU A 70 -2.42 1.15 -15.47
C LEU A 70 -2.67 -0.18 -14.75
N CYS A 71 -2.25 -1.30 -15.32
CA CYS A 71 -2.33 -2.62 -14.69
C CYS A 71 -1.50 -2.66 -13.40
N GLN A 72 -0.28 -2.14 -13.41
CA GLN A 72 0.54 -2.02 -12.21
C GLN A 72 -0.13 -1.12 -11.17
N LEU A 73 -0.70 0.01 -11.57
CA LEU A 73 -1.45 0.90 -10.67
C LEU A 73 -2.65 0.16 -10.04
N VAL A 74 -3.42 -0.58 -10.84
CA VAL A 74 -4.56 -1.37 -10.34
C VAL A 74 -4.12 -2.51 -9.41
N LEU A 75 -2.94 -3.10 -9.64
CA LEU A 75 -2.39 -4.16 -8.79
C LEU A 75 -1.73 -3.62 -7.52
N THR A 76 -1.20 -2.39 -7.56
CA THR A 76 -0.54 -1.72 -6.42
C THR A 76 -1.53 -0.96 -5.54
N ILE A 77 -2.59 -0.37 -6.12
CA ILE A 77 -3.76 0.04 -5.37
C ILE A 77 -4.37 -1.25 -4.82
N PRO A 78 -4.36 -1.47 -3.51
CA PRO A 78 -4.73 -2.76 -2.97
C PRO A 78 -6.22 -3.01 -3.27
N SER A 79 -6.50 -3.91 -4.21
CA SER A 79 -7.71 -4.75 -4.12
C SER A 79 -7.67 -5.59 -2.83
N THR A 80 -6.52 -5.67 -2.16
CA THR A 80 -6.29 -6.33 -0.89
C THR A 80 -6.47 -5.34 0.26
N THR A 81 -7.73 -5.02 0.56
CA THR A 81 -8.09 -4.51 1.90
C THR A 81 -7.45 -5.34 3.00
N ALA A 82 -7.16 -6.63 2.75
CA ALA A 82 -6.44 -7.54 3.64
C ALA A 82 -5.15 -6.99 4.30
N SER A 83 -4.29 -6.21 3.63
CA SER A 83 -3.07 -5.69 4.29
C SER A 83 -3.43 -4.58 5.29
N SER A 84 -4.30 -3.66 4.86
CA SER A 84 -4.87 -2.61 5.73
C SER A 84 -5.78 -3.19 6.82
N GLU A 85 -6.48 -4.29 6.56
CA GLU A 85 -7.32 -5.02 7.52
C GLU A 85 -6.46 -5.77 8.53
N ARG A 86 -5.31 -6.34 8.13
CA ARG A 86 -4.35 -6.95 9.07
C ARG A 86 -3.72 -5.89 9.98
N SER A 87 -3.31 -4.75 9.43
CA SER A 87 -2.75 -3.65 10.25
C SER A 87 -3.83 -3.02 11.14
N MET A 88 -5.04 -2.81 10.64
CA MET A 88 -6.20 -2.31 11.40
C MET A 88 -6.69 -3.32 12.44
N SER A 89 -6.65 -4.62 12.15
CA SER A 89 -6.95 -5.70 13.11
C SER A 89 -5.91 -5.78 14.21
N THR A 90 -4.62 -5.64 13.86
CA THR A 90 -3.52 -5.53 14.84
C THR A 90 -3.73 -4.32 15.74
N LEU A 91 -4.04 -3.15 15.17
CA LEU A 91 -4.38 -1.92 15.89
C LEU A 91 -5.57 -2.12 16.83
N ASN A 92 -6.65 -2.74 16.35
CA ASN A 92 -7.84 -3.05 17.13
C ASN A 92 -7.54 -4.01 18.28
N ARG A 93 -6.67 -5.01 18.05
CA ARG A 93 -6.22 -5.95 19.08
C ARG A 93 -5.37 -5.25 20.14
N ILE A 94 -4.47 -4.34 19.74
CA ILE A 94 -3.68 -3.51 20.65
C ILE A 94 -4.59 -2.60 21.48
N LYS A 95 -5.54 -1.92 20.83
CA LYS A 95 -6.52 -1.03 21.48
C LYS A 95 -7.40 -1.79 22.48
N THR A 96 -7.85 -2.99 22.12
CA THR A 96 -8.66 -3.86 23.00
C THR A 96 -7.83 -4.39 24.18
N PHE A 97 -6.60 -4.84 23.92
CA PHE A 97 -5.69 -5.33 24.96
C PHE A 97 -5.34 -4.24 25.98
N LEU A 98 -5.17 -3.00 25.53
CA LEU A 98 -4.72 -1.91 26.39
C LEU A 98 -5.82 -1.19 27.17
N ARG A 99 -7.12 -1.35 26.82
CA ARG A 99 -8.34 -0.84 27.50
C ARG A 99 -8.16 0.45 28.35
N ASN A 100 -7.33 1.37 27.90
CA ASN A 100 -6.99 2.60 28.61
C ASN A 100 -6.96 3.71 27.57
N THR A 101 -7.49 4.86 27.96
CA THR A 101 -7.45 6.11 27.21
C THR A 101 -5.99 6.54 27.00
N MET A 102 -5.33 5.98 25.99
CA MET A 102 -4.00 6.41 25.57
C MET A 102 -4.12 7.48 24.48
N THR A 103 -3.19 8.43 24.51
CA THR A 103 -2.98 9.42 23.44
C THR A 103 -2.67 8.69 22.12
N ASN A 104 -3.17 9.23 21.01
CA ASN A 104 -3.03 8.63 19.67
C ASN A 104 -1.56 8.33 19.30
N ASP A 105 -0.61 9.13 19.79
CA ASP A 105 0.81 8.97 19.47
C ASP A 105 1.38 7.65 20.00
N ARG A 106 1.10 7.32 21.27
CA ARG A 106 1.56 6.06 21.88
C ARG A 106 0.95 4.84 21.18
N LEU A 107 -0.33 4.93 20.82
CA LEU A 107 -1.03 3.86 20.11
C LEU A 107 -0.43 3.65 18.71
N SER A 108 -0.09 4.74 18.03
CA SER A 108 0.51 4.70 16.69
C SER A 108 1.90 4.07 16.74
N SER A 109 2.77 4.50 17.65
CA SER A 109 4.11 3.92 17.83
C SER A 109 4.05 2.42 18.15
N LEU A 110 3.15 2.00 19.04
CA LEU A 110 3.02 0.59 19.39
C LEU A 110 2.46 -0.26 18.23
N SER A 111 1.59 0.32 17.42
CA SER A 111 1.05 -0.35 16.23
C SER A 111 2.11 -0.52 15.17
N SER A 112 2.95 0.49 14.93
CA SER A 112 4.13 0.37 14.07
C SER A 112 5.07 -0.74 14.56
N LEU A 113 5.39 -0.78 15.85
CA LEU A 113 6.21 -1.86 16.42
C LEU A 113 5.59 -3.26 16.26
N ALA A 114 4.26 -3.37 16.36
CA ALA A 114 3.58 -4.64 16.21
C ALA A 114 3.50 -5.12 14.75
N ILE A 115 3.33 -4.20 13.80
CA ILE A 115 3.36 -4.48 12.36
C ILE A 115 4.77 -4.91 11.95
N GLU A 116 5.79 -4.18 12.42
CA GLU A 116 7.20 -4.43 12.12
C GLU A 116 7.84 -5.48 13.05
N LYS A 117 7.04 -6.25 13.82
CA LYS A 117 7.55 -7.21 14.79
C LYS A 117 8.51 -8.24 14.17
N ASN A 118 8.22 -8.70 12.95
CA ASN A 118 9.07 -9.67 12.26
C ASN A 118 10.41 -9.04 11.87
N LEU A 119 10.37 -7.83 11.30
CA LEU A 119 11.56 -7.07 10.96
C LEU A 119 12.42 -6.79 12.20
N LEU A 120 11.80 -6.35 13.31
CA LEU A 120 12.48 -6.19 14.60
C LEU A 120 13.10 -7.50 15.09
N GLY A 121 12.42 -8.63 14.89
CA GLY A 121 12.94 -9.95 15.24
C GLY A 121 14.18 -10.34 14.44
N ASP A 122 14.25 -9.94 13.17
CA ASP A 122 15.44 -10.14 12.33
C ASP A 122 16.56 -9.17 12.68
N MET A 123 16.24 -7.90 12.95
CA MET A 123 17.22 -6.89 13.39
C MET A 123 17.80 -7.19 14.77
N ALA A 124 17.01 -7.75 15.69
CA ALA A 124 17.46 -8.14 17.03
C ALA A 124 18.45 -9.32 17.02
N LYS A 125 18.64 -10.00 15.88
CA LYS A 125 19.70 -11.02 15.72
C LYS A 125 21.08 -10.38 15.60
N ASP A 126 21.16 -9.11 15.15
CA ASP A 126 22.39 -8.35 15.14
C ASP A 126 22.64 -7.78 16.55
N PRO A 127 23.71 -8.21 17.25
CA PRO A 127 24.04 -7.70 18.57
C PRO A 127 24.30 -6.19 18.56
N THR A 128 24.83 -5.66 17.46
CA THR A 128 25.21 -4.24 17.31
C THR A 128 23.98 -3.34 17.40
N PHE A 129 22.89 -3.75 16.74
CA PHE A 129 21.60 -3.04 16.82
C PHE A 129 21.07 -3.00 18.25
N VAL A 130 21.15 -4.12 18.98
CA VAL A 130 20.67 -4.22 20.36
C VAL A 130 21.51 -3.35 21.30
N TYR A 131 22.84 -3.37 21.20
CA TYR A 131 23.71 -2.53 22.02
C TYR A 131 23.47 -1.04 21.78
N ASN A 132 23.39 -0.62 20.51
CA ASN A 132 23.10 0.78 20.16
C ASN A 132 21.74 1.23 20.71
N LEU A 133 20.73 0.36 20.67
CA LEU A 133 19.40 0.66 21.22
C LEU A 133 19.45 0.78 22.75
N ILE A 134 20.22 -0.07 23.43
CA ILE A 134 20.42 -0.02 24.88
C ILE A 134 21.12 1.30 25.27
N ASP A 135 22.16 1.69 24.54
CA ASP A 135 22.91 2.92 24.79
C ASP A 135 22.04 4.16 24.55
N GLU A 136 21.28 4.21 23.44
CA GLU A 136 20.33 5.30 23.18
C GLU A 136 19.25 5.39 24.27
N PHE A 137 18.76 4.24 24.75
CA PHE A 137 17.77 4.21 25.82
C PHE A 137 18.39 4.59 27.17
N ALA A 138 19.68 4.32 27.40
CA ALA A 138 20.42 4.71 28.60
C ALA A 138 20.71 6.22 28.63
N ASP A 139 20.98 6.82 27.47
CA ASP A 139 21.20 8.26 27.32
C ASP A 139 19.92 9.09 27.54
N LYS A 140 18.75 8.51 27.29
CA LYS A 140 17.45 9.10 27.68
C LYS A 140 17.28 9.02 29.21
N LYS A 141 17.88 9.99 29.91
CA LYS A 141 17.92 10.13 31.39
C LYS A 141 16.57 10.18 32.11
N ASP A 142 15.46 10.37 31.39
CA ASP A 142 14.16 10.58 32.03
C ASP A 142 13.31 9.29 32.03
N ARG A 143 13.48 8.50 33.09
CA ARG A 143 12.70 7.25 33.32
C ARG A 143 11.78 7.33 34.55
N ARG A 144 11.65 8.50 35.20
CA ARG A 144 10.83 8.66 36.42
C ARG A 144 9.98 9.92 36.36
N ILE A 145 8.66 9.74 36.45
CA ILE A 145 7.75 10.81 36.87
C ILE A 145 8.05 11.08 38.36
N GLU A 146 8.41 12.32 38.72
CA GLU A 146 8.49 12.73 40.13
C GLU A 146 7.08 12.75 40.74
N LEU A 147 6.79 11.74 41.57
CA LEU A 147 5.59 11.75 42.41
C LEU A 147 5.87 12.63 43.64
N VAL A 148 5.57 13.92 43.52
CA VAL A 148 5.56 14.83 44.67
C VAL A 148 4.33 14.51 45.53
N TYR A 149 4.52 13.71 46.59
CA TYR A 149 3.48 13.47 47.57
C TYR A 149 3.29 14.74 48.40
N LYS A 150 2.19 15.46 48.17
CA LYS A 150 1.82 16.62 48.98
C LYS A 150 1.28 16.10 50.31
N GLN A 151 2.10 16.10 51.37
CA GLN A 151 1.59 16.00 52.74
C GLN A 151 0.82 17.29 53.03
N ILE A 152 -0.50 17.16 53.14
CA ILE A 152 -1.36 18.09 53.87
C ILE A 152 -1.71 17.37 55.17
#